data_AF-A0A3P7DEL9-F1
#
_entry.id   AF-A0A3P7DEL9-F1
#
_cell.length_a   1.000
_cell.length_b   1.000
_cell.length_c   1.000
_cell.angle_alpha   90.00
_cell.angle_beta   90.00
_cell.angle_gamma   90.00
#
_symmetry.space_group_name_H-M   'P 1'
#
loop_
_entity.id
_entity.type
_entity.pdbx_description
1 polymer ?
#
loop_
_entity_poly.entity_id
_entity_poly.type
_entity_poly.pdbx_seq_one_letter_code
_entity_poly.pdbx_strand_id
1 'polypeptide(L)'
;MKHIKQHLKRKVNVGKMSLNKDLETFHYFRMHDLNKDGKIDGIELIKGLTHLHDKMNENTGTISETDLEDIVSETLKKLDTDDDGYITYAEYRQIV
;
A
#
# COMPACT_ATOMS: atom_id res chain seq x y z
N MET A 1 -20.64 -7.47 37.29
CA MET A 1 -19.77 -6.45 36.65
C MET A 1 -20.45 -5.93 35.39
N LYS A 2 -20.70 -4.62 35.37
CA LYS A 2 -21.60 -3.87 34.47
C LYS A 2 -21.27 -4.03 32.97
N HIS A 3 -22.19 -4.69 32.25
CA HIS A 3 -22.86 -4.27 30.99
C HIS A 3 -22.10 -3.46 29.90
N ILE A 4 -20.77 -3.52 29.80
CA ILE A 4 -20.00 -2.89 28.72
C ILE A 4 -20.49 -3.33 27.32
N LYS A 5 -21.07 -4.52 27.21
CA LYS A 5 -21.67 -5.04 25.97
C LYS A 5 -22.89 -4.24 25.46
N GLN A 6 -23.64 -3.54 26.32
CA GLN A 6 -24.88 -2.88 25.89
C GLN A 6 -24.67 -1.45 25.38
N HIS A 7 -23.60 -0.75 25.81
CA HIS A 7 -23.32 0.61 25.34
C HIS A 7 -22.63 0.67 23.97
N LEU A 8 -21.95 -0.40 23.55
CA LEU A 8 -21.28 -0.47 22.24
C LEU A 8 -22.24 -0.70 21.06
N LYS A 9 -23.54 -0.90 21.32
CA LYS A 9 -24.49 -1.40 20.33
C LYS A 9 -25.11 -0.34 19.40
N ARG A 10 -24.76 0.96 19.51
CA ARG A 10 -25.40 2.01 18.69
C ARG A 10 -24.50 3.02 18.02
N LYS A 11 -23.19 2.99 18.27
CA LYS A 11 -22.25 3.67 17.38
C LYS A 11 -21.76 2.59 16.44
N VAL A 12 -22.23 2.65 15.18
CA VAL A 12 -21.62 1.93 14.06
C VAL A 12 -20.11 1.93 14.30
N ASN A 13 -19.50 0.76 14.17
CA ASN A 13 -18.17 0.35 14.63
C ASN A 13 -17.03 1.17 13.98
N VAL A 14 -17.08 2.51 13.97
CA VAL A 14 -16.12 3.39 13.30
C VAL A 14 -14.72 3.11 13.79
N GLY A 15 -14.53 2.87 15.09
CA GLY A 15 -13.23 2.48 15.64
C GLY A 15 -12.71 1.14 15.10
N LYS A 16 -13.57 0.12 14.96
CA LYS A 16 -13.17 -1.16 14.34
C LYS A 16 -12.97 -1.04 12.83
N MET A 17 -13.78 -0.23 12.16
CA MET A 17 -13.68 0.00 10.72
C MET A 17 -12.42 0.79 10.38
N SER A 18 -12.10 1.84 11.15
CA SER A 18 -10.84 2.59 11.03
C SER A 18 -9.66 1.69 11.35
N LEU A 19 -9.68 0.96 12.47
CA LEU A 19 -8.61 0.01 12.81
C LEU A 19 -8.40 -1.02 11.70
N ASN A 20 -9.49 -1.48 11.07
CA ASN A 20 -9.41 -2.42 9.95
C ASN A 20 -8.75 -1.78 8.73
N LYS A 21 -9.11 -0.54 8.38
CA LYS A 21 -8.50 0.22 7.29
C LYS A 21 -7.03 0.57 7.54
N ASP A 22 -6.68 1.04 8.74
CA ASP A 22 -5.29 1.35 9.11
C ASP A 22 -4.42 0.08 9.05
N LEU A 23 -4.95 -1.06 9.52
CA LEU A 23 -4.28 -2.35 9.46
C LEU A 23 -4.14 -2.87 8.03
N GLU A 24 -5.17 -2.72 7.20
CA GLU A 24 -5.16 -3.07 5.78
C GLU A 24 -4.12 -2.23 5.01
N THR A 25 -4.10 -0.92 5.24
CA THR A 25 -3.13 0.01 4.64
C THR A 25 -1.70 -0.37 5.05
N PHE A 26 -1.48 -0.66 6.33
CA PHE A 26 -0.18 -1.11 6.82
C PHE A 26 0.21 -2.49 6.26
N HIS A 27 -0.76 -3.39 6.08
CA HIS A 27 -0.54 -4.70 5.49
C HIS A 27 -0.07 -4.57 4.03
N TYR A 28 -0.73 -3.75 3.21
CA TYR A 28 -0.32 -3.52 1.83
C TYR A 28 1.05 -2.85 1.75
N PHE A 29 1.31 -1.85 2.60
CA PHE A 29 2.65 -1.24 2.69
C PHE A 29 3.73 -2.31 2.96
N ARG A 30 3.55 -3.15 3.98
CA ARG A 30 4.51 -4.20 4.36
C ARG A 30 4.60 -5.35 3.35
N MET A 31 3.62 -5.51 2.47
CA MET A 31 3.68 -6.49 1.39
C MET A 31 4.64 -6.05 0.28
N HIS A 32 4.80 -4.75 0.08
CA HIS A 32 5.68 -4.17 -0.95
C HIS A 32 7.07 -3.81 -0.42
N ASP A 33 7.24 -3.57 0.88
CA ASP A 33 8.54 -3.49 1.58
C ASP A 33 9.15 -4.91 1.70
N LEU A 34 9.77 -5.37 0.61
CA LEU A 34 10.29 -6.73 0.45
C LEU A 34 11.55 -6.96 1.28
N ASN A 35 12.39 -5.93 1.41
CA ASN A 35 13.63 -6.00 2.19
C ASN A 35 13.39 -5.75 3.70
N LYS A 36 12.20 -5.29 4.09
CA LYS A 36 11.71 -5.03 5.45
C LYS A 36 12.40 -3.86 6.16
N ASP A 37 12.93 -2.91 5.43
CA ASP A 37 13.61 -1.73 5.97
C ASP A 37 12.67 -0.58 6.37
N GLY A 38 11.36 -0.76 6.15
CA GLY A 38 10.32 0.19 6.54
C GLY A 38 10.05 1.30 5.52
N LYS A 39 10.58 1.16 4.31
CA LYS A 39 10.33 2.04 3.17
C LYS A 39 10.14 1.20 1.90
N ILE A 40 9.60 1.81 0.84
CA ILE A 40 9.37 1.15 -0.45
C ILE A 40 10.20 1.88 -1.50
N ASP A 41 11.12 1.19 -2.14
CA ASP A 41 11.91 1.73 -3.25
C ASP A 41 11.30 1.45 -4.64
N GLY A 42 11.82 2.11 -5.68
CA GLY A 42 11.35 1.92 -7.05
C GLY A 42 11.49 0.48 -7.57
N ILE A 43 12.49 -0.28 -7.12
CA ILE A 43 12.68 -1.68 -7.52
C ILE A 43 11.62 -2.57 -6.87
N GLU A 44 11.24 -2.28 -5.63
CA GLU A 44 10.16 -2.95 -4.94
C GLU A 44 8.80 -2.67 -5.59
N LEU A 45 8.56 -1.44 -6.04
CA LEU A 45 7.40 -1.10 -6.87
C LEU A 45 7.37 -1.92 -8.16
N ILE A 46 8.49 -1.97 -8.90
CA ILE A 46 8.60 -2.76 -10.14
C ILE A 46 8.28 -4.23 -9.86
N LYS A 47 8.90 -4.83 -8.84
CA LYS A 47 8.65 -6.24 -8.47
C LYS A 47 7.19 -6.49 -8.10
N GLY A 48 6.55 -5.55 -7.40
CA GLY A 48 5.13 -5.63 -7.08
C GLY A 48 4.25 -5.60 -8.32
N LEU A 49 4.53 -4.69 -9.26
CA LEU A 49 3.80 -4.55 -10.51
C LEU A 49 3.98 -5.78 -11.40
N THR A 50 5.21 -6.28 -11.59
CA THR A 50 5.47 -7.47 -12.40
C THR A 50 4.82 -8.71 -11.80
N HIS A 51 4.80 -8.86 -10.47
CA HIS A 51 4.13 -10.00 -9.83
C HIS A 51 2.60 -9.94 -9.96
N LEU A 52 2.01 -8.74 -9.86
CA LEU A 52 0.59 -8.55 -10.12
C LEU A 52 0.27 -8.84 -11.59
N HIS A 53 1.14 -8.38 -12.48
CA HIS A 53 1.04 -8.63 -13.91
C HIS A 53 1.09 -10.14 -14.18
N ASP A 54 2.11 -10.87 -13.72
CA ASP A 54 2.22 -12.32 -13.94
C ASP A 54 1.00 -13.10 -13.42
N LYS A 55 0.37 -12.64 -12.33
CA LYS A 55 -0.87 -13.23 -11.81
C LYS A 55 -2.11 -12.93 -12.65
N MET A 56 -2.18 -11.76 -13.28
CA MET A 56 -3.31 -11.36 -14.12
C MET A 56 -3.15 -11.87 -15.57
N ASN A 57 -1.91 -12.02 -16.02
CA ASN A 57 -1.54 -12.16 -17.42
C ASN A 57 -1.42 -13.62 -17.86
N GLU A 58 -2.30 -14.51 -17.40
CA GLU A 58 -2.56 -15.71 -18.23
C GLU A 58 -3.09 -15.32 -19.63
N ASN A 59 -3.55 -14.07 -19.86
CA ASN A 59 -4.12 -13.64 -21.15
C ASN A 59 -3.76 -12.23 -21.66
N THR A 60 -2.98 -11.43 -20.94
CA THR A 60 -2.56 -10.09 -21.41
C THR A 60 -1.04 -10.08 -21.61
N GLY A 61 -0.54 -9.32 -22.59
CA GLY A 61 0.88 -9.38 -22.98
C GLY A 61 1.82 -8.89 -21.87
N THR A 62 3.12 -9.13 -22.00
CA THR A 62 4.15 -8.58 -21.11
C THR A 62 4.05 -7.04 -21.06
N ILE A 63 4.02 -6.46 -19.85
CA ILE A 63 4.19 -5.02 -19.67
C ILE A 63 5.58 -4.62 -20.18
N SER A 64 5.68 -3.50 -20.89
CA SER A 64 6.99 -3.03 -21.37
C SER A 64 7.79 -2.44 -20.21
N GLU A 65 9.12 -2.46 -20.34
CA GLU A 65 10.02 -1.82 -19.36
C GLU A 65 9.72 -0.32 -19.25
N THR A 66 9.44 0.35 -20.37
CA THR A 66 9.06 1.77 -20.40
C THR A 66 7.75 2.04 -19.65
N ASP A 67 6.73 1.20 -19.80
CA ASP A 67 5.48 1.35 -19.04
C ASP A 67 5.72 1.16 -17.53
N LEU A 68 6.59 0.22 -17.15
CA LEU A 68 6.97 0.02 -15.75
C LEU A 68 7.69 1.26 -15.19
N GLU A 69 8.66 1.80 -15.93
CA GLU A 69 9.38 3.01 -15.56
C GLU A 69 8.44 4.21 -15.40
N ASP A 70 7.48 4.39 -16.31
CA ASP A 70 6.50 5.47 -16.26
C ASP A 70 5.59 5.35 -15.02
N ILE A 71 5.08 4.15 -14.73
CA ILE A 71 4.24 3.91 -13.54
C ILE A 71 5.03 4.19 -12.26
N VAL A 72 6.27 3.71 -12.18
CA VAL A 72 7.13 3.90 -11.00
C VAL A 72 7.47 5.37 -10.82
N SER A 73 7.87 6.06 -11.89
CA SER A 73 8.22 7.49 -11.87
C SER A 73 7.03 8.34 -11.43
N GLU A 74 5.83 8.07 -11.96
CA GLU A 74 4.61 8.75 -11.55
C GLU A 74 4.18 8.42 -10.13
N THR A 75 4.53 7.24 -9.62
CA THR A 75 4.23 6.84 -8.24
C THR A 75 5.16 7.54 -7.27
N LEU A 76 6.47 7.53 -7.52
CA LEU A 76 7.47 8.23 -6.70
C LEU A 76 7.16 9.72 -6.67
N LYS A 77 6.95 10.38 -7.82
CA LYS A 77 6.61 11.80 -7.89
C LYS A 77 5.38 12.22 -7.07
N LYS A 78 4.45 11.30 -6.80
CA LYS A 78 3.25 11.56 -6.00
C LYS A 78 3.44 11.31 -4.52
N LEU A 79 4.36 10.41 -4.16
CA LEU A 79 4.45 9.83 -2.83
C LEU A 79 5.75 10.18 -2.11
N ASP A 80 6.86 10.09 -2.82
CA ASP A 80 8.18 10.48 -2.34
C ASP A 80 8.23 12.01 -2.30
N THR A 81 7.93 12.56 -1.13
CA THR A 81 7.72 14.01 -0.93
C THR A 81 9.01 14.74 -0.62
N ASP A 82 10.03 14.03 -0.14
CA ASP A 82 11.37 14.56 0.09
C ASP A 82 12.38 14.20 -1.02
N ASP A 83 11.95 13.44 -2.05
CA ASP A 83 12.70 13.12 -3.26
C ASP A 83 13.98 12.32 -2.96
N ASP A 84 13.90 11.39 -1.99
CA ASP A 84 15.02 10.56 -1.54
C ASP A 84 15.10 9.19 -2.24
N GLY A 85 14.12 8.88 -3.08
CA GLY A 85 13.98 7.62 -3.82
C GLY A 85 13.19 6.55 -3.08
N TYR A 86 12.65 6.84 -1.90
CA TYR A 86 11.93 5.92 -1.06
C TYR A 86 10.56 6.47 -0.65
N ILE A 87 9.60 5.57 -0.48
CA ILE A 87 8.28 5.90 0.04
C ILE A 87 8.19 5.36 1.46
N THR A 88 8.17 6.26 2.43
CA THR A 88 7.94 5.91 3.83
C THR A 88 6.47 5.58 4.10
N TYR A 89 6.17 4.92 5.21
CA TYR A 89 4.77 4.71 5.60
C TYR A 89 4.03 6.04 5.84
N ALA A 90 4.72 7.08 6.31
CA ALA A 90 4.12 8.39 6.53
C ALA A 90 3.69 9.05 5.22
N GLU A 91 4.49 8.91 4.18
CA GLU A 91 4.21 9.38 2.82
C GLU A 91 3.12 8.57 2.13
N TYR A 92 3.23 7.25 2.20
CA TYR A 92 2.21 6.34 1.68
C TYR A 92 0.82 6.71 2.22
N ARG A 93 0.73 7.01 3.52
CA ARG A 93 -0.50 7.42 4.21
C ARG A 93 -1.08 8.75 3.76
N GLN A 94 -0.37 9.58 3.00
CA GLN A 94 -0.89 10.87 2.53
C GLN A 94 -1.93 10.71 1.42
N ILE A 95 -1.93 9.58 0.70
CA ILE A 95 -2.85 9.34 -0.41
C ILE A 95 -3.94 8.29 -0.11
N VAL A 96 -3.84 7.55 1.00
CA VAL A 96 -4.77 6.45 1.36
C VAL A 96 -5.79 6.85 2.41
#